data_AF-A0A7Y5QKA0-F1
#
_entry.id   AF-A0A7Y5QKA0-F1
#
_cell.length_a   1.000
_cell.length_b   1.000
_cell.length_c   1.000
_cell.angle_alpha   90.00
_cell.angle_beta   90.00
_cell.angle_gamma   90.00
#
_symmetry.space_group_name_H-M   'P 1'
#
loop_
_entity.id
_entity.type
_entity.pdbx_description
1 polymer ?
#
loop_
_entity_poly.entity_id
_entity_poly.type
_entity_poly.pdbx_seq_one_letter_code
_entity_poly.pdbx_strand_id
1 'polypeptide(L)'
;MSQTRLDPEEALAGPLYAVAGLLIAMPVVDFVLSVAAPAPSSVQWRFAAVGLLSGFTLTPILGMAVALTVAAVRQHYLVQRLLVATSLLGSVVLLVLCAGFILDVLQLRVSIPAEGQAAFRSAWTRALLKHLLAAVVLAYLGWRARRMIPKGHRPREPRTVHVVTK
;
A
#
# COMPACT_ATOMS: atom_id res chain seq x y z
N MET A 1 -21.73 40.34 -9.58
CA MET A 1 -21.41 38.92 -9.32
C MET A 1 -19.90 38.80 -9.23
N SER A 2 -19.34 38.75 -8.02
CA SER A 2 -17.90 38.55 -7.83
C SER A 2 -17.56 37.11 -8.17
N GLN A 3 -16.73 36.89 -9.18
CA GLN A 3 -16.17 35.56 -9.45
C GLN A 3 -15.23 35.20 -8.31
N THR A 4 -15.70 34.35 -7.39
CA THR A 4 -14.85 33.76 -6.36
C THR A 4 -13.86 32.85 -7.08
N ARG A 5 -12.61 33.32 -7.25
CA ARG A 5 -11.54 32.48 -7.81
C ARG A 5 -11.30 31.34 -6.83
N LEU A 6 -11.45 30.10 -7.30
CA LEU A 6 -11.07 28.93 -6.52
C LEU A 6 -9.56 28.96 -6.29
N ASP A 7 -9.15 28.67 -5.06
CA ASP A 7 -7.73 28.49 -4.76
C ASP A 7 -7.19 27.31 -5.59
N PRO A 8 -6.07 27.46 -6.32
CA PRO A 8 -5.54 26.42 -7.19
C PRO A 8 -5.35 25.07 -6.49
N GLU A 9 -4.97 25.09 -5.22
CA GLU A 9 -4.77 23.89 -4.41
C GLU A 9 -6.08 23.13 -4.16
N GLU A 10 -7.19 23.85 -4.00
CA GLU A 10 -8.51 23.26 -3.81
C GLU A 10 -9.06 22.70 -5.13
N ALA A 11 -8.84 23.43 -6.22
CA ALA A 11 -9.23 22.99 -7.56
C ALA A 11 -8.51 21.71 -8.00
N LEU A 12 -7.25 21.52 -7.59
CA LEU A 12 -6.43 20.36 -8.00
C LEU A 12 -6.56 19.14 -7.07
N ALA A 13 -7.00 19.31 -5.83
CA ALA A 13 -7.05 18.20 -4.86
C ALA A 13 -7.95 17.05 -5.34
N GLY A 14 -9.16 17.36 -5.82
CA GLY A 14 -10.11 16.36 -6.32
C GLY A 14 -9.55 15.54 -7.49
N PRO A 15 -9.10 16.17 -8.59
CA PRO A 15 -8.46 15.47 -9.71
C PRO A 15 -7.26 14.61 -9.29
N LEU A 16 -6.41 15.10 -8.38
CA LEU A 16 -5.24 14.33 -7.92
C LEU A 16 -5.63 13.10 -7.10
N TYR A 17 -6.68 13.16 -6.29
CA TYR A 17 -7.23 11.96 -5.64
C TYR A 17 -7.81 10.97 -6.66
N ALA A 18 -8.48 11.46 -7.70
CA ALA A 18 -8.98 10.60 -8.77
C ALA A 18 -7.84 9.87 -9.51
N VAL A 19 -6.77 10.59 -9.85
CA VAL A 19 -5.56 10.00 -10.45
C VAL A 19 -4.91 8.99 -9.51
N ALA A 20 -4.75 9.33 -8.23
CA ALA A 20 -4.21 8.40 -7.24
C ALA A 20 -5.07 7.13 -7.11
N GLY A 21 -6.39 7.29 -7.11
CA GLY A 21 -7.35 6.19 -7.10
C GLY A 21 -7.20 5.28 -8.32
N LEU A 22 -7.06 5.85 -9.52
CA LEU A 22 -6.83 5.09 -10.75
C LEU A 22 -5.48 4.34 -10.74
N LEU A 23 -4.42 4.99 -10.27
CA LEU A 23 -3.08 4.39 -10.14
C LEU A 23 -3.07 3.20 -9.16
N ILE A 24 -4.00 3.16 -8.20
CA ILE A 24 -4.16 2.04 -7.28
C ILE A 24 -5.12 0.99 -7.86
N ALA A 25 -6.30 1.40 -8.31
CA ALA A 25 -7.38 0.49 -8.66
C ALA A 25 -7.09 -0.31 -9.94
N MET A 26 -6.58 0.33 -11.00
CA MET A 26 -6.33 -0.32 -12.29
C MET A 26 -5.37 -1.52 -12.17
N PRO A 27 -4.14 -1.38 -11.65
CA PRO A 27 -3.23 -2.52 -11.52
C PRO A 27 -3.75 -3.61 -10.57
N VAL A 28 -4.60 -3.27 -9.59
CA VAL A 28 -5.25 -4.26 -8.72
C VAL A 28 -6.28 -5.07 -9.50
N VAL A 29 -7.14 -4.41 -10.29
CA VAL A 29 -8.10 -5.08 -11.17
C VAL A 29 -7.36 -5.93 -12.20
N ASP A 30 -6.33 -5.38 -12.85
CA ASP A 30 -5.52 -6.11 -13.83
C ASP A 30 -4.87 -7.35 -13.21
N PHE A 31 -4.31 -7.24 -12.00
CA PHE A 31 -3.75 -8.37 -11.27
C PHE A 31 -4.81 -9.44 -10.99
N VAL A 32 -5.97 -9.06 -10.44
CA VAL A 32 -7.06 -10.00 -10.12
C VAL A 32 -7.55 -10.72 -11.37
N LEU A 33 -7.65 -10.03 -12.50
CA LEU A 33 -8.07 -10.63 -13.77
C LEU A 33 -6.96 -11.46 -14.44
N SER A 34 -5.69 -11.15 -14.17
CA SER A 34 -4.54 -11.85 -14.75
C SER A 34 -4.15 -13.11 -13.98
N VAL A 35 -4.47 -13.17 -12.69
CA VAL A 35 -4.28 -14.40 -11.91
C VAL A 35 -5.32 -15.41 -12.38
N ALA A 36 -4.85 -16.46 -13.07
CA ALA A 36 -5.68 -17.58 -13.51
C ALA A 36 -6.51 -18.18 -12.35
N ALA A 37 -7.54 -18.96 -12.68
CA ALA A 37 -8.50 -19.56 -11.76
C ALA A 37 -7.90 -19.89 -10.36
N PRO A 38 -8.44 -19.30 -9.27
CA PRO A 38 -7.83 -19.42 -7.95
C PRO A 38 -7.61 -20.87 -7.51
N ALA A 39 -6.34 -21.23 -7.28
CA ALA A 39 -5.94 -22.56 -6.81
C ALA A 39 -4.95 -22.44 -5.62
N PRO A 40 -5.39 -21.95 -4.45
CA PRO A 40 -4.50 -21.65 -3.32
C PRO A 40 -3.79 -22.88 -2.73
N SER A 41 -4.32 -24.08 -2.96
CA SER A 41 -3.69 -25.35 -2.60
C SER A 41 -2.52 -25.72 -3.52
N SER A 42 -2.47 -25.19 -4.74
CA SER A 42 -1.41 -25.42 -5.70
C SER A 42 -0.21 -24.50 -5.45
N VAL A 43 0.95 -25.10 -5.18
CA VAL A 43 2.23 -24.40 -5.03
C VAL A 43 2.57 -23.60 -6.30
N GLN A 44 2.30 -24.19 -7.48
CA GLN A 44 2.56 -23.57 -8.77
C GLN A 44 1.74 -22.29 -8.94
N TRP A 45 0.46 -22.33 -8.56
CA TRP A 45 -0.42 -21.16 -8.62
C TRP A 45 0.04 -20.08 -7.65
N ARG A 46 0.37 -20.41 -6.40
CA ARG A 46 0.84 -19.42 -5.41
C ARG A 46 2.14 -18.74 -5.86
N PHE A 47 3.10 -19.53 -6.35
CA PHE A 47 4.34 -19.01 -6.92
C PHE A 47 4.08 -18.07 -8.11
N ALA A 48 3.25 -18.50 -9.06
CA ALA A 48 2.93 -17.69 -10.23
C ALA A 48 2.19 -16.41 -9.84
N ALA A 49 1.21 -16.48 -8.95
CA ALA A 49 0.42 -15.35 -8.48
C ALA A 49 1.30 -14.32 -7.76
N VAL A 50 2.13 -14.73 -6.80
CA VAL A 50 3.04 -13.79 -6.12
C VAL A 50 4.10 -13.28 -7.08
N GLY A 51 4.67 -14.12 -7.94
CA GLY A 51 5.60 -13.67 -8.97
C GLY A 51 5.01 -12.59 -9.87
N LEU A 52 3.77 -12.78 -10.31
CA LEU A 52 3.01 -11.84 -11.14
C LEU A 52 2.72 -10.53 -10.39
N LEU A 53 2.32 -10.61 -9.11
CA LEU A 53 2.06 -9.45 -8.26
C LEU A 53 3.24 -8.46 -8.24
N SER A 54 4.49 -8.95 -8.31
CA SER A 54 5.68 -8.09 -8.34
C SER A 54 5.70 -7.08 -9.50
N GLY A 55 5.00 -7.36 -10.59
CA GLY A 55 4.84 -6.47 -11.74
C GLY A 55 3.83 -5.34 -11.50
N PHE A 56 2.88 -5.53 -10.59
CA PHE A 56 1.77 -4.62 -10.34
C PHE A 56 1.97 -3.72 -9.12
N THR A 57 2.98 -3.97 -8.27
CA THR A 57 3.12 -3.29 -6.97
C THR A 57 3.58 -1.83 -7.04
N LEU A 58 4.35 -1.43 -8.07
CA LEU A 58 4.94 -0.09 -8.13
C LEU A 58 3.89 1.01 -8.32
N THR A 59 2.94 0.80 -9.24
CA THR A 59 1.93 1.80 -9.60
C THR A 59 0.98 2.15 -8.44
N PRO A 60 0.46 1.18 -7.64
CA PRO A 60 -0.27 1.46 -6.42
C PRO A 60 0.54 2.24 -5.38
N ILE A 61 1.84 1.95 -5.22
CA ILE A 61 2.70 2.70 -4.29
C ILE A 61 2.80 4.16 -4.72
N LEU A 62 2.93 4.41 -6.03
CA LEU A 62 2.92 5.77 -6.56
C LEU A 62 1.57 6.47 -6.30
N GLY A 63 0.45 5.79 -6.55
CA GLY A 63 -0.88 6.32 -6.21
C GLY A 63 -1.03 6.64 -4.72
N MET A 64 -0.55 5.77 -3.85
CA MET A 64 -0.54 5.99 -2.39
C MET A 64 0.32 7.21 -2.00
N ALA A 65 1.48 7.39 -2.64
CA ALA A 65 2.35 8.55 -2.40
C ALA A 65 1.68 9.86 -2.84
N VAL A 66 1.00 9.87 -3.99
CA VAL A 66 0.23 11.03 -4.46
C VAL A 66 -0.91 11.34 -3.49
N ALA A 67 -1.74 10.34 -3.14
CA ALA A 67 -2.85 10.53 -2.22
C ALA A 67 -2.40 11.04 -0.84
N LEU A 68 -1.30 10.50 -0.31
CA LEU A 68 -0.72 10.94 0.97
C LEU A 68 -0.23 12.39 0.90
N THR A 69 0.41 12.77 -0.20
CA THR A 69 0.88 14.14 -0.42
C THR A 69 -0.28 15.13 -0.44
N VAL A 70 -1.32 14.83 -1.22
CA VAL A 70 -2.52 15.68 -1.29
C VAL A 70 -3.22 15.76 0.06
N ALA A 71 -3.36 14.63 0.76
CA ALA A 71 -3.97 14.59 2.10
C ALA A 71 -3.19 15.40 3.12
N ALA A 72 -1.86 15.38 3.06
CA ALA A 72 -1.00 16.15 3.94
C ALA A 72 -1.08 17.66 3.67
N VAL A 73 -1.04 18.08 2.40
CA VAL A 73 -1.14 19.49 1.99
C VAL A 73 -2.51 20.06 2.37
N ARG A 74 -3.59 19.33 2.07
CA ARG A 74 -4.97 19.76 2.38
C ARG A 74 -5.39 19.51 3.82
N GLN A 75 -4.50 18.95 4.65
CA GLN A 75 -4.77 18.62 6.05
C GLN A 75 -6.00 17.70 6.25
N HIS A 76 -6.24 16.80 5.28
CA HIS A 76 -7.32 15.81 5.35
C HIS A 76 -6.92 14.66 6.28
N TYR A 77 -6.88 14.92 7.58
CA TYR A 77 -6.31 14.00 8.58
C TYR A 77 -7.00 12.63 8.64
N LEU A 78 -8.31 12.55 8.37
CA LEU A 78 -9.01 11.27 8.30
C LEU A 78 -8.51 10.43 7.13
N VAL A 79 -8.44 11.02 5.94
CA VAL A 79 -7.90 10.36 4.73
C VAL A 79 -6.44 9.97 4.96
N GLN A 80 -5.63 10.86 5.52
CA GLN A 80 -4.23 10.59 5.82
C GLN A 80 -4.06 9.41 6.81
N ARG A 81 -4.91 9.30 7.84
CA ARG A 81 -4.91 8.16 8.77
C ARG A 81 -5.23 6.85 8.06
N LEU A 82 -6.23 6.83 7.19
CA LEU A 82 -6.60 5.65 6.41
C LEU A 82 -5.46 5.23 5.46
N LEU A 83 -4.86 6.19 4.77
CA LEU A 83 -3.73 5.92 3.86
C LEU A 83 -2.50 5.42 4.63
N VAL A 84 -2.18 6.00 5.80
CA VAL A 84 -1.11 5.52 6.67
C VAL A 84 -1.36 4.08 7.12
N ALA A 85 -2.57 3.77 7.60
CA ALA A 85 -2.94 2.43 8.02
C ALA A 85 -2.82 1.43 6.86
N THR A 86 -3.31 1.81 5.68
CA THR A 86 -3.26 1.00 4.46
C THR A 86 -1.82 0.73 4.03
N SER A 87 -0.94 1.75 4.04
CA SER A 87 0.48 1.56 3.69
C SER A 87 1.20 0.63 4.67
N LEU A 88 1.00 0.82 5.98
CA LEU A 88 1.63 -0.03 6.99
C LEU A 88 1.10 -1.48 6.91
N LEU A 89 -0.21 -1.65 6.74
CA LEU A 89 -0.82 -2.97 6.58
C LEU A 89 -0.31 -3.64 5.29
N GLY A 90 -0.28 -2.93 4.18
CA GLY A 90 0.25 -3.41 2.90
C GLY A 90 1.70 -3.86 3.01
N SER A 91 2.53 -3.13 3.75
CA SER A 91 3.92 -3.54 4.03
C SER A 91 3.97 -4.89 4.77
N VAL A 92 3.19 -5.06 5.84
CA VAL A 92 3.13 -6.32 6.60
C VAL A 92 2.65 -7.47 5.71
N VAL A 93 1.58 -7.26 4.93
CA VAL A 93 1.05 -8.26 3.99
C VAL A 93 2.11 -8.68 2.98
N LEU A 94 2.85 -7.74 2.40
CA LEU A 94 3.94 -8.06 1.46
C LEU A 94 5.05 -8.88 2.12
N LEU A 95 5.41 -8.59 3.37
CA LEU A 95 6.42 -9.39 4.09
C LEU A 95 5.94 -10.82 4.34
N VAL A 96 4.67 -11.01 4.71
CA VAL A 96 4.07 -12.34 4.87
C VAL A 96 4.05 -13.09 3.54
N LEU A 97 3.67 -12.42 2.44
CA LEU A 97 3.71 -13.00 1.09
C LEU A 97 5.13 -13.39 0.68
N CYS A 98 6.14 -12.56 0.95
CA CYS A 98 7.54 -12.88 0.69
C CYS A 98 7.99 -14.16 1.43
N ALA A 99 7.61 -14.30 2.70
CA ALA A 99 7.94 -15.50 3.48
C ALA A 99 7.29 -16.75 2.88
N GLY A 100 6.00 -16.70 2.54
CA GLY A 100 5.30 -17.80 1.86
C GLY A 100 5.90 -18.12 0.48
N PHE A 101 6.25 -17.10 -0.29
CA PHE A 101 6.85 -17.24 -1.61
C PHE A 101 8.21 -17.94 -1.58
N ILE A 102 9.03 -17.67 -0.56
CA ILE A 102 10.30 -18.40 -0.35
C ILE A 102 10.04 -19.89 -0.13
N LEU A 103 9.01 -20.26 0.63
CA LEU A 103 8.64 -21.66 0.81
C LEU A 103 8.19 -22.30 -0.52
N ASP A 104 7.39 -21.60 -1.32
CA ASP A 104 6.97 -22.07 -2.63
C ASP A 104 8.17 -22.23 -3.59
N VAL A 105 9.16 -21.34 -3.55
CA VAL A 105 10.42 -21.47 -4.31
C VAL A 105 11.18 -22.73 -3.91
N LEU A 106 11.30 -23.01 -2.61
CA LEU A 106 12.00 -24.19 -2.10
C LEU A 106 11.31 -25.49 -2.49
N GLN A 107 9.98 -25.49 -2.59
CA GLN A 107 9.19 -26.63 -3.04
C GLN A 107 9.29 -26.82 -4.56
N LEU A 108 9.22 -25.76 -5.36
CA LEU A 108 9.23 -25.86 -6.81
C LEU A 108 10.60 -26.15 -7.40
N ARG A 109 11.70 -25.71 -6.77
CA ARG A 109 13.06 -25.84 -7.34
C ARG A 109 13.45 -27.27 -7.72
N VAL A 110 12.91 -28.28 -7.03
CA VAL A 110 13.16 -29.71 -7.31
C VAL A 110 12.36 -30.25 -8.49
N SER A 111 11.28 -29.56 -8.88
CA SER A 111 10.44 -29.92 -10.02
C SER A 111 10.84 -29.22 -11.32
N ILE A 112 11.80 -28.29 -11.27
CA ILE A 112 12.28 -27.56 -12.45
C ILE A 112 13.45 -28.32 -13.12
N PRO A 113 13.33 -28.67 -14.41
CA PRO A 113 14.43 -29.27 -15.18
C PRO A 113 15.70 -28.41 -15.15
N ALA A 114 16.88 -29.04 -15.29
CA ALA A 114 18.17 -28.35 -15.20
C ALA A 114 18.28 -27.14 -16.15
N GLU A 115 17.73 -27.27 -17.36
CA GLU A 115 17.69 -26.23 -18.39
C GLU A 115 16.92 -24.97 -17.94
N GLY A 116 15.87 -25.12 -17.12
CA GLY A 116 15.03 -24.03 -16.63
C GLY A 116 15.53 -23.36 -15.35
N GLN A 117 16.56 -23.91 -14.69
CA GLN A 117 16.99 -23.46 -13.35
C GLN A 117 17.50 -22.01 -13.34
N ALA A 118 18.24 -21.59 -14.38
CA ALA A 118 18.75 -20.22 -14.46
C ALA A 118 17.63 -19.19 -14.60
N ALA A 119 16.68 -19.45 -15.51
CA ALA A 119 15.51 -18.60 -15.72
C ALA A 119 14.66 -18.52 -14.44
N PHE A 120 14.39 -19.66 -13.80
CA PHE A 120 13.67 -19.74 -12.53
C PHE A 120 14.34 -18.89 -11.44
N ARG A 121 15.66 -19.05 -11.25
CA ARG A 121 16.44 -18.27 -10.26
C ARG A 121 16.35 -16.77 -10.49
N SER A 122 16.48 -16.33 -11.74
CA SER A 122 16.39 -14.92 -12.08
C SER A 122 14.99 -14.35 -11.84
N ALA A 123 13.95 -15.15 -12.09
CA ALA A 123 12.56 -14.73 -11.99
C ALA A 123 12.17 -14.52 -10.51
N TRP A 124 12.39 -15.52 -9.66
CA TRP A 124 11.98 -15.42 -8.26
C TRP A 124 12.83 -14.40 -7.48
N THR A 125 14.14 -14.29 -7.78
CA THR A 125 15.01 -13.29 -7.13
C THR A 125 14.54 -11.87 -7.43
N ARG A 126 14.22 -11.57 -8.70
CA ARG A 126 13.69 -10.25 -9.10
C ARG A 126 12.35 -9.97 -8.45
N ALA A 127 11.44 -10.94 -8.42
CA ALA A 127 10.14 -10.79 -7.78
C ALA A 127 10.28 -10.52 -6.28
N LEU A 128 11.13 -11.30 -5.58
CA LEU A 128 11.36 -11.14 -4.16
C LEU A 128 11.93 -9.75 -3.83
N LEU A 129 12.95 -9.31 -4.58
CA LEU A 129 13.57 -8.00 -4.38
C LEU A 129 12.57 -6.86 -4.55
N LYS A 130 11.72 -6.91 -5.59
CA LYS A 130 10.66 -5.92 -5.82
C LYS A 130 9.68 -5.84 -4.66
N HIS A 131 9.22 -6.98 -4.13
CA HIS A 131 8.30 -6.98 -2.99
C HIS A 131 8.93 -6.49 -1.71
N LEU A 132 10.18 -6.86 -1.42
CA LEU A 132 10.90 -6.37 -0.25
C LEU A 132 11.08 -4.85 -0.32
N LEU A 133 11.50 -4.32 -1.48
CA LEU A 133 11.65 -2.89 -1.68
C LEU A 133 10.29 -2.17 -1.54
N ALA A 134 9.24 -2.71 -2.15
CA ALA A 134 7.87 -2.22 -2.01
C ALA A 134 7.41 -2.19 -0.54
N ALA A 135 7.68 -3.25 0.22
CA ALA A 135 7.34 -3.31 1.65
C ALA A 135 8.08 -2.24 2.45
N VAL A 136 9.38 -2.02 2.18
CA VAL A 136 10.19 -0.96 2.83
C VAL A 136 9.64 0.41 2.49
N VAL A 137 9.32 0.69 1.22
CA VAL A 137 8.78 1.98 0.78
C VAL A 137 7.43 2.26 1.43
N LEU A 138 6.52 1.28 1.44
CA LEU A 138 5.22 1.41 2.10
C LEU A 138 5.35 1.64 3.61
N ALA A 139 6.25 0.91 4.28
CA ALA A 139 6.54 1.11 5.70
C ALA A 139 7.07 2.52 5.96
N TYR A 140 8.03 2.97 5.15
CA TYR A 140 8.63 4.29 5.27
C TYR A 140 7.60 5.41 5.02
N LEU A 141 6.80 5.31 3.95
CA LEU A 141 5.71 6.24 3.64
C LEU A 141 4.71 6.34 4.79
N GLY A 142 4.19 5.19 5.25
CA GLY A 142 3.22 5.15 6.35
C GLY A 142 3.79 5.71 7.65
N TRP A 143 5.02 5.34 8.00
CA TRP A 143 5.67 5.79 9.24
C TRP A 143 5.96 7.30 9.23
N ARG A 144 6.45 7.85 8.12
CA ARG A 144 6.73 9.28 7.99
C ARG A 144 5.45 10.10 7.96
N ALA A 145 4.45 9.69 7.17
CA ALA A 145 3.17 10.38 7.10
C ALA A 145 2.41 10.35 8.44
N ARG A 146 2.56 9.29 9.25
CA ARG A 146 1.97 9.22 10.59
C ARG A 146 2.42 10.37 11.51
N ARG A 147 3.67 10.82 11.37
CA ARG A 147 4.23 11.91 12.20
C ARG A 147 3.64 13.29 11.87
N MET A 148 3.01 13.43 10.71
CA MET A 148 2.41 14.70 10.26
C MET A 148 0.98 14.88 10.78
N ILE A 149 0.35 13.84 11.33
CA ILE A 149 -1.02 13.91 11.85
C ILE A 149 -0.97 14.50 13.27
N PRO A 150 -1.64 15.64 13.53
CA PRO A 150 -1.72 16.22 14.87
C PRO A 150 -2.33 15.21 15.84
N LYS A 151 -1.73 15.12 17.03
CA LYS A 151 -2.37 14.42 18.15
C LYS A 151 -3.63 15.22 18.48
N GLY A 152 -4.79 14.64 18.20
CA GLY A 152 -6.06 15.28 18.54
C GLY A 152 -6.01 15.65 20.01
N HIS A 153 -6.04 16.94 20.31
CA HIS A 153 -6.24 17.40 21.68
C HIS A 153 -7.65 16.93 22.04
N ARG A 154 -7.74 15.80 22.76
CA ARG A 154 -9.01 15.42 23.39
C ARG A 154 -9.44 16.66 24.19
N PRO A 155 -10.62 17.24 23.93
CA PRO A 155 -11.13 18.30 24.78
C PRO A 155 -11.06 17.75 26.20
N ARG A 156 -10.24 18.36 27.06
CA ARG A 156 -10.30 18.05 28.48
C ARG A 156 -11.71 18.43 28.87
N GLU A 157 -12.56 17.45 29.16
CA GLU A 157 -13.84 17.74 29.80
C GLU A 157 -13.51 18.63 31.00
N PRO A 158 -14.11 19.83 31.09
CA PRO A 158 -13.89 20.71 32.22
C PRO A 158 -14.26 19.92 33.46
N ARG A 159 -13.25 19.59 34.28
CA ARG A 159 -13.44 18.86 35.53
C ARG A 159 -14.40 19.71 36.34
N THR A 160 -15.64 19.24 36.50
CA THR A 160 -16.63 19.90 37.35
C THR A 160 -16.07 19.90 38.76
N VAL A 161 -15.52 21.05 39.17
CA VAL A 161 -15.08 21.25 40.55
C VAL A 161 -16.36 21.31 41.37
N HIS A 162 -16.68 20.22 42.07
CA HIS A 162 -17.70 20.24 43.10
C HIS A 162 -17.21 21.19 44.20
N VAL A 163 -17.72 22.43 44.17
CA VAL A 163 -17.55 23.36 45.27
C VAL A 163 -18.39 22.80 46.42
N VAL A 164 -17.72 22.21 47.40
CA VAL A 164 -18.34 21.82 48.67
C VAL A 164 -18.52 23.10 49.48
N THR A 165 -19.72 23.68 49.42
CA THR A 165 -20.14 24.74 50.35
C THR A 165 -20.29 24.11 51.74
N LYS A 166 -19.57 24.68 52.71
CA LYS A 166 -19.71 24.39 54.14
C LYS A 166 -20.75 25.30 54.76
#